data_AF-A0A3P6SZJ7-F1
#
_entry.id   AF-A0A3P6SZJ7-F1
#
_cell.length_a   1.000
_cell.length_b   1.000
_cell.length_c   1.000
_cell.angle_alpha   90.00
_cell.angle_beta   90.00
_cell.angle_gamma   90.00
#
_symmetry.space_group_name_H-M   'P 1'
#
loop_
_entity.id
_entity.type
_entity.pdbx_description
1 polymer ?
#
loop_
_entity_poly.entity_id
_entity_poly.type
_entity_poly.pdbx_seq_one_letter_code
_entity_poly.pdbx_strand_id
1 'polypeptide(L)'
;MADQQIQFKNTKTGKLQNIPSSDIDTIAWMRLANKPGLKFSLSNGTSLRFGGFHDKDFEKIKAFASKNWNKEVSQLEQSLKGWNYGKAEVKGQVLEFDVDDKPCFEIPLSNVSNCTSGKSEAVLEFHQNDDCAVSLMEMRFHIPTDPDADEDVDPVEILCTTPRGRYDIKVYQNHLSLHGKTYDYKIPIKTIMRLFLLPHKDGRHMYFVVQIHSFIQISLNPPLRQGQTRYHFLVLEFTKDEEVELDLGLTQ
;
A
#
# COMPACT_ATOMS: atom_id res chain seq x y z
N MET A 1 7.47 22.45 24.79
CA MET A 1 6.09 22.59 24.28
C MET A 1 5.63 23.99 24.61
N ALA A 2 4.92 24.65 23.70
CA ALA A 2 4.32 25.96 23.92
C ALA A 2 2.79 25.82 23.96
N ASP A 3 2.11 26.84 24.47
CA ASP A 3 0.67 26.77 24.76
C ASP A 3 -0.18 26.38 23.56
N GLN A 4 0.20 26.78 22.35
CA GLN A 4 -0.55 26.50 21.12
C GLN A 4 0.19 25.61 20.11
N GLN A 5 1.42 25.19 20.40
CA GLN A 5 2.23 24.44 19.43
C GLN A 5 3.35 23.62 20.07
N ILE A 6 3.79 22.60 19.35
CA ILE A 6 5.04 21.91 19.60
C ILE A 6 6.10 22.51 18.68
N GLN A 7 7.25 22.86 19.26
CA GLN A 7 8.42 23.28 18.51
C GLN A 7 9.52 22.25 18.76
N PHE A 8 10.02 21.66 17.68
CA PHE A 8 11.14 20.73 17.71
C PHE A 8 12.26 21.27 16.83
N LYS A 9 13.47 21.34 17.37
CA LYS A 9 14.67 21.67 16.60
C LYS A 9 15.54 20.44 16.54
N ASN A 10 15.72 19.90 15.34
CA ASN A 10 16.64 18.79 15.13
C ASN A 10 18.08 19.29 15.36
N THR A 11 18.81 18.67 16.28
CA THR A 11 20.17 19.07 16.65
C THR A 11 21.20 18.76 15.57
N LYS A 12 20.96 17.77 14.71
CA LYS A 12 21.85 17.41 13.60
C LYS A 12 21.60 18.28 12.37
N THR A 13 20.35 18.39 11.93
CA THR A 13 20.00 19.11 10.69
C THR A 13 19.72 20.60 10.90
N GLY A 14 19.56 21.03 12.16
CA GLY A 14 19.13 22.40 12.50
C GLY A 14 17.67 22.71 12.13
N LYS A 15 16.96 21.78 11.48
CA LYS A 15 15.60 21.97 10.99
C LYS A 15 14.66 22.20 12.17
N LEU A 16 13.97 23.34 12.14
CA LEU A 16 12.89 23.67 13.06
C LEU A 16 11.58 23.11 12.49
N GLN A 17 10.85 22.37 13.30
CA GLN A 17 9.54 21.85 12.99
C GLN A 17 8.56 22.39 14.03
N ASN A 18 7.56 23.13 13.55
CA ASN A 18 6.49 23.68 14.37
C ASN A 18 5.20 22.95 14.01
N ILE A 19 4.53 22.41 15.03
CA ILE A 19 3.29 21.65 14.88
C ILE A 19 2.23 22.36 15.74
N PRO A 20 1.23 22.99 15.11
CA PRO A 20 0.10 23.55 15.83
C PRO A 20 -0.63 22.49 16.67
N SER A 21 -1.08 22.87 17.86
CA SER A 21 -1.90 22.00 18.72
C SER A 21 -3.24 21.63 18.09
N SER A 22 -3.76 22.47 17.19
CA SER A 22 -4.96 22.21 16.38
C SER A 22 -4.82 21.00 15.47
N ASP A 23 -3.60 20.70 15.03
CA ASP A 23 -3.34 19.66 14.03
C ASP A 23 -3.14 18.29 14.69
N ILE A 24 -3.06 18.25 16.02
CA ILE A 24 -2.86 17.04 16.82
C ILE A 24 -4.21 16.39 17.06
N ASP A 25 -4.36 15.15 16.61
CA ASP A 25 -5.55 14.35 16.89
C ASP A 25 -5.40 13.61 18.21
N THR A 26 -4.34 12.81 18.34
CA THR A 26 -4.09 11.97 19.51
C THR A 26 -2.64 12.07 19.99
N ILE A 27 -2.47 11.86 21.30
CA ILE A 27 -1.17 11.86 21.96
C ILE A 27 -1.02 10.54 22.72
N ALA A 28 -0.02 9.75 22.36
CA ALA A 28 0.27 8.47 22.99
C ALA A 28 1.63 8.50 23.69
N TRP A 29 1.67 8.02 24.92
CA TRP A 29 2.88 7.70 25.67
C TRP A 29 3.26 6.25 25.44
N MET A 30 4.42 6.01 24.84
CA MET A 30 4.86 4.68 24.43
C MET A 30 6.35 4.47 24.67
N ARG A 31 6.82 3.22 24.58
CA ARG A 31 8.26 2.92 24.65
C ARG A 31 8.90 3.15 23.27
N LEU A 32 9.93 3.98 23.21
CA LEU A 32 10.80 4.11 22.05
C LEU A 32 12.15 3.51 22.39
N ALA A 33 12.37 2.26 21.97
CA ALA A 33 13.49 1.43 22.38
C ALA A 33 13.58 1.31 23.92
N ASN A 34 14.67 1.78 24.53
CA ASN A 34 14.90 1.64 25.97
C ASN A 34 14.33 2.79 26.83
N LYS A 35 13.76 3.84 26.21
CA LYS A 35 13.23 5.01 26.93
C LYS A 35 11.78 5.30 26.54
N PRO A 36 11.00 5.95 27.41
CA PRO A 36 9.69 6.42 27.02
C PRO A 36 9.78 7.54 25.97
N GLY A 37 8.70 7.66 25.22
CA GLY A 37 8.51 8.59 24.13
C GLY A 37 7.07 9.04 23.99
N LEU A 38 6.90 10.12 23.23
CA LEU A 38 5.62 10.63 22.80
C LEU A 38 5.42 10.37 21.32
N LYS A 39 4.26 9.84 20.98
CA LYS A 39 3.73 9.78 19.62
C LYS A 39 2.59 10.77 19.48
N PHE A 40 2.69 11.63 18.48
CA PHE A 40 1.64 12.55 18.07
C PHE A 40 1.10 12.08 16.72
N SER A 41 -0.18 11.71 16.68
CA SER A 41 -0.87 11.48 15.41
C SER A 41 -1.54 12.78 15.00
N LEU A 42 -1.24 13.22 13.77
CA LEU A 42 -1.75 14.46 13.21
C LEU A 42 -2.94 14.21 12.28
N SER A 43 -3.79 15.21 12.13
CA SER A 43 -4.97 15.22 11.25
C SER A 43 -4.65 14.97 9.77
N ASN A 44 -3.42 15.24 9.33
CA ASN A 44 -2.96 14.91 7.98
C ASN A 44 -2.55 13.43 7.80
N GLY A 45 -2.75 12.59 8.82
CA GLY A 45 -2.39 11.18 8.84
C GLY A 45 -0.92 10.89 9.15
N THR A 46 -0.10 11.90 9.43
CA THR A 46 1.31 11.72 9.80
C THR A 46 1.45 11.40 11.29
N SER A 47 2.38 10.49 11.62
CA SER A 47 2.79 10.20 13.00
C SER A 47 4.17 10.79 13.28
N LEU A 48 4.31 11.53 14.38
CA LEU A 48 5.58 12.09 14.85
C LEU A 48 5.96 11.50 16.20
N ARG A 49 7.18 10.99 16.30
CA ARG A 49 7.70 10.32 17.49
C ARG A 49 8.85 11.12 18.08
N PHE A 50 8.76 11.44 19.37
CA PHE A 50 9.81 12.10 20.13
C PHE A 50 10.24 11.19 21.28
N GLY A 51 11.52 10.81 21.30
CA GLY A 51 12.09 9.96 22.33
C GLY A 51 13.00 10.72 23.29
N GLY A 52 13.45 10.03 24.34
CA GLY A 52 14.44 10.54 25.30
C GLY A 52 13.85 11.10 26.59
N PHE A 53 12.57 10.87 26.84
CA PHE A 53 11.91 11.27 28.09
C PHE A 53 12.29 10.34 29.25
N HIS A 54 12.00 10.79 30.48
CA HIS A 54 12.04 9.95 31.67
C HIS A 54 10.61 9.60 32.10
N ASP A 55 10.44 8.49 32.83
CA ASP A 55 9.12 8.07 33.31
C ASP A 55 8.43 9.14 34.18
N LYS A 56 9.22 9.93 34.91
CA LYS A 56 8.74 11.06 35.73
C LYS A 56 8.15 12.22 34.91
N ASP A 57 8.43 12.27 33.61
CA ASP A 57 7.93 13.33 32.73
C ASP A 57 6.47 13.10 32.32
N PHE A 58 5.97 11.85 32.43
CA PHE A 58 4.61 11.50 32.01
C PHE A 58 3.54 12.38 32.66
N GLU A 59 3.54 12.49 33.99
CA GLU A 59 2.54 13.28 34.73
C GLU A 59 2.58 14.76 34.35
N LYS A 60 3.78 15.31 34.14
CA LYS A 60 3.95 16.72 33.72
C LYS A 60 3.39 16.95 32.33
N ILE A 61 3.66 16.03 31.40
CA ILE A 61 3.21 16.12 30.01
C ILE A 61 1.69 15.93 29.93
N LYS A 62 1.15 14.96 30.67
CA LYS A 62 -0.29 14.72 30.76
C LYS A 62 -1.04 15.95 31.29
N ALA A 63 -0.56 16.54 32.38
CA ALA A 63 -1.13 17.76 32.94
C ALA A 63 -1.04 18.95 31.95
N PHE A 64 0.10 19.09 31.26
CA PHE A 64 0.28 20.14 30.26
C PHE A 64 -0.66 19.98 29.06
N ALA A 65 -0.75 18.79 28.46
CA ALA A 65 -1.60 18.53 27.30
C ALA A 65 -3.09 18.73 27.62
N SER A 66 -3.53 18.28 28.80
CA SER A 66 -4.91 18.48 29.25
C SER A 66 -5.22 19.96 29.49
N LYS A 67 -4.32 20.69 30.17
CA LYS A 67 -4.53 22.11 30.51
C LYS A 67 -4.46 23.03 29.28
N ASN A 68 -3.50 22.81 28.39
CA ASN A 68 -3.17 23.78 27.34
C ASN A 68 -3.80 23.41 26.00
N TRP A 69 -3.98 22.12 25.70
CA TRP A 69 -4.50 21.66 24.40
C TRP A 69 -5.87 20.98 24.51
N ASN A 70 -6.38 20.75 25.72
CA ASN A 70 -7.59 19.97 25.96
C ASN A 70 -7.50 18.57 25.32
N LYS A 71 -6.32 17.96 25.36
CA LYS A 71 -6.04 16.63 24.81
C LYS A 71 -5.60 15.69 25.93
N GLU A 72 -6.09 14.46 25.88
CA GLU A 72 -5.62 13.39 26.77
C GLU A 72 -4.36 12.72 26.21
N VAL A 73 -3.47 12.30 27.11
CA VAL A 73 -2.28 11.51 26.78
C VAL A 73 -2.53 10.07 27.22
N SER A 74 -2.76 9.18 26.25
CA SER A 74 -3.04 7.76 26.50
C SER A 74 -1.73 6.96 26.65
N GLN A 75 -1.67 6.04 27.61
CA GLN A 75 -0.57 5.06 27.65
C GLN A 75 -0.85 3.97 26.61
N LEU A 76 0.05 3.83 25.63
CA LEU A 76 -0.06 2.83 24.58
C LEU A 76 0.84 1.65 24.92
N GLU A 77 0.23 0.52 25.24
CA GLU A 77 0.94 -0.73 25.47
C GLU A 77 1.25 -1.42 24.14
N GLN A 78 2.54 -1.68 23.88
CA GLN A 78 2.99 -2.33 22.65
C GLN A 78 3.17 -3.83 22.85
N SER A 79 3.02 -4.61 21.78
CA SER A 79 3.31 -6.04 21.83
C SER A 79 4.82 -6.27 21.92
N LEU A 80 5.25 -6.97 22.98
CA LEU A 80 6.64 -7.37 23.23
C LEU A 80 6.83 -8.89 23.13
N LYS A 81 5.85 -9.62 22.57
CA LYS A 81 5.85 -11.09 22.50
C LYS A 81 6.88 -11.65 21.52
N GLY A 82 7.35 -10.83 20.56
CA GLY A 82 8.26 -11.27 19.49
C GLY A 82 7.58 -12.13 18.43
N TRP A 83 6.26 -12.15 18.37
CA TRP A 83 5.51 -12.85 17.34
C TRP A 83 5.56 -12.07 16.03
N ASN A 84 5.67 -12.80 14.92
CA ASN A 84 5.77 -12.27 13.57
C ASN A 84 4.48 -12.48 12.75
N TYR A 85 3.40 -12.92 13.40
CA TYR A 85 2.07 -13.05 12.81
C TYR A 85 1.13 -12.04 13.48
N GLY A 86 0.23 -11.46 12.69
CA GLY A 86 -0.58 -10.34 13.13
C GLY A 86 -1.31 -9.69 11.96
N LYS A 87 -1.91 -8.53 12.23
CA LYS A 87 -2.65 -7.73 11.24
C LYS A 87 -1.80 -6.54 10.81
N ALA A 88 -1.58 -6.41 9.51
CA ALA A 88 -0.97 -5.21 8.93
C ALA A 88 -2.06 -4.29 8.38
N GLU A 89 -2.11 -3.03 8.81
CA GLU A 89 -3.13 -2.07 8.41
C GLU A 89 -2.52 -0.69 8.14
N VAL A 90 -2.94 -0.05 7.05
CA VAL A 90 -2.51 1.32 6.75
C VAL A 90 -3.47 2.31 7.40
N LYS A 91 -2.98 3.06 8.38
CA LYS A 91 -3.72 4.12 9.08
C LYS A 91 -3.10 5.47 8.75
N GLY A 92 -3.74 6.23 7.87
CA GLY A 92 -3.21 7.52 7.38
C GLY A 92 -1.97 7.33 6.51
N GLN A 93 -0.85 7.92 6.93
CA GLN A 93 0.46 7.83 6.25
C GLN A 93 1.41 6.84 6.96
N VAL A 94 0.86 5.86 7.67
CA VAL A 94 1.59 4.90 8.48
C VAL A 94 1.04 3.50 8.25
N LEU A 95 1.93 2.53 8.00
CA LEU A 95 1.62 1.11 8.10
C LEU A 95 1.82 0.66 9.56
N GLU A 96 0.79 0.12 10.19
CA GLU A 96 0.81 -0.42 11.55
C GLU A 96 0.71 -1.94 11.52
N PHE A 97 1.51 -2.62 12.35
CA PHE A 97 1.46 -4.07 12.50
C PHE A 97 1.05 -4.41 13.94
N ASP A 98 -0.12 -5.02 14.07
CA ASP A 98 -0.76 -5.35 15.34
C ASP A 98 -0.63 -6.86 15.63
N VAL A 99 -0.30 -7.20 16.88
CA VAL A 99 -0.22 -8.57 17.39
C VAL A 99 -1.12 -8.65 18.62
N ASP A 100 -2.19 -9.45 18.55
CA ASP A 100 -3.25 -9.55 19.58
C ASP A 100 -3.82 -8.16 19.96
N ASP A 101 -4.24 -7.39 18.95
CA ASP A 101 -4.80 -6.03 19.09
C ASP A 101 -3.86 -5.01 19.77
N LYS A 102 -2.58 -5.36 19.94
CA LYS A 102 -1.55 -4.48 20.45
C LYS A 102 -0.57 -4.10 19.34
N PRO A 103 -0.24 -2.81 19.16
CA PRO A 103 0.70 -2.39 18.15
C PRO A 103 2.09 -2.94 18.46
N CYS A 104 2.66 -3.66 17.50
CA CYS A 104 4.02 -4.17 17.58
C CYS A 104 5.00 -3.13 17.02
N PHE A 105 4.81 -2.73 15.76
CA PHE A 105 5.61 -1.70 15.12
C PHE A 105 4.79 -0.88 14.11
N GLU A 106 5.34 0.26 13.72
CA GLU A 106 4.75 1.12 12.70
C GLU A 106 5.84 1.61 11.76
N ILE A 107 5.50 1.77 10.50
CA ILE A 107 6.37 2.24 9.43
C ILE A 107 5.72 3.47 8.80
N PRO A 108 6.32 4.67 8.96
CA PRO A 108 5.91 5.83 8.19
C PRO A 108 6.08 5.55 6.70
N LEU A 109 5.04 5.77 5.91
CA LEU A 109 5.09 5.54 4.46
C LEU A 109 6.09 6.47 3.76
N SER A 110 6.41 7.63 4.37
CA SER A 110 7.48 8.51 3.90
C SER A 110 8.87 7.88 3.91
N ASN A 111 9.07 6.79 4.66
CA ASN A 111 10.35 6.09 4.74
C ASN A 111 10.43 4.95 3.70
N VAL A 112 9.30 4.57 3.12
CA VAL A 112 9.20 3.51 2.11
C VAL A 112 9.50 4.13 0.75
N SER A 113 10.53 3.63 0.08
CA SER A 113 10.92 4.10 -1.25
C SER A 113 10.08 3.45 -2.35
N ASN A 114 9.74 2.18 -2.16
CA ASN A 114 8.98 1.38 -3.11
C ASN A 114 8.26 0.24 -2.37
N CYS A 115 7.12 -0.19 -2.92
CA CYS A 115 6.36 -1.32 -2.41
C CYS A 115 5.91 -2.19 -3.59
N THR A 116 6.21 -3.48 -3.54
CA THR A 116 5.78 -4.45 -4.54
C THR A 116 4.98 -5.57 -3.87
N SER A 117 3.88 -5.98 -4.51
CA SER A 117 3.05 -7.08 -4.06
C SER A 117 3.23 -8.27 -5.00
N GLY A 118 3.43 -9.46 -4.44
CA GLY A 118 3.28 -10.75 -5.09
C GLY A 118 2.03 -11.48 -4.58
N LYS A 119 1.87 -12.74 -4.98
CA LYS A 119 0.68 -13.56 -4.65
C LYS A 119 0.45 -13.73 -3.14
N SER A 120 1.53 -13.92 -2.38
CA SER A 120 1.49 -14.17 -0.93
C SER A 120 2.52 -13.34 -0.17
N GLU A 121 3.03 -12.29 -0.80
CA GLU A 121 4.13 -11.49 -0.26
C GLU A 121 3.92 -10.01 -0.57
N ALA A 122 4.24 -9.15 0.39
CA ALA A 122 4.46 -7.73 0.14
C ALA A 122 5.88 -7.37 0.52
N VAL A 123 6.61 -6.77 -0.40
CA VAL A 123 8.00 -6.35 -0.23
C VAL A 123 8.03 -4.83 -0.15
N LEU A 124 8.49 -4.32 1.00
CA LEU A 124 8.73 -2.90 1.25
C LEU A 124 10.22 -2.64 1.15
N GLU A 125 10.60 -1.72 0.27
CA GLU A 125 11.95 -1.19 0.16
C GLU A 125 11.99 0.18 0.85
N PHE A 126 13.08 0.49 1.53
CA PHE A 126 13.23 1.72 2.31
C PHE A 126 14.29 2.65 1.72
N HIS A 127 14.11 3.95 1.94
CA HIS A 127 15.16 4.90 1.63
C HIS A 127 16.42 4.63 2.47
N GLN A 128 17.58 4.62 1.81
CA GLN A 128 18.85 4.56 2.51
C GLN A 128 19.05 5.83 3.35
N ASN A 129 19.48 5.65 4.59
CA ASN A 129 19.79 6.74 5.50
C ASN A 129 21.25 6.65 5.95
N ASP A 130 22.11 7.47 5.34
CA ASP A 130 23.55 7.49 5.62
C ASP A 130 23.88 8.08 7.02
N ASP A 131 22.92 8.74 7.68
CA ASP A 131 23.08 9.28 9.04
C ASP A 131 22.90 8.22 10.14
N CYS A 132 22.58 6.98 9.76
CA CYS A 132 22.32 5.86 10.66
C CYS A 132 23.31 4.71 10.38
N ALA A 133 23.99 4.23 11.43
CA ALA A 133 24.98 3.15 11.31
C ALA A 133 24.38 1.80 10.88
N VAL A 134 23.10 1.59 11.21
CA VAL A 134 22.31 0.42 10.76
C VAL A 134 21.02 0.94 10.16
N SER A 135 20.75 0.54 8.92
CA SER A 135 19.59 0.99 8.17
C SER A 135 18.82 -0.22 7.64
N LEU A 136 17.51 -0.23 7.86
CA LEU A 136 16.60 -1.23 7.29
C LEU A 136 16.47 -0.95 5.80
N MET A 137 16.79 -1.92 4.94
CA MET A 137 16.77 -1.76 3.47
C MET A 137 15.52 -2.35 2.84
N GLU A 138 15.11 -3.53 3.32
CA GLU A 138 13.98 -4.28 2.78
C GLU A 138 13.25 -5.00 3.92
N MET A 139 11.93 -5.08 3.83
CA MET A 139 11.09 -5.91 4.70
C MET A 139 10.07 -6.65 3.84
N ARG A 140 9.90 -7.95 4.11
CA ARG A 140 8.91 -8.79 3.43
C ARG A 140 7.85 -9.26 4.41
N PHE A 141 6.60 -8.98 4.10
CA PHE A 141 5.45 -9.57 4.78
C PHE A 141 4.98 -10.78 3.99
N HIS A 142 4.71 -11.87 4.68
CA HIS A 142 3.86 -12.91 4.14
C HIS A 142 2.41 -12.47 4.28
N ILE A 143 1.71 -12.36 3.16
CA ILE A 143 0.26 -12.12 3.16
C ILE A 143 -0.38 -13.50 3.02
N PRO A 144 -1.11 -13.98 4.04
CA PRO A 144 -1.83 -15.24 3.90
C PRO A 144 -2.81 -15.11 2.74
N THR A 145 -2.65 -15.96 1.74
CA THR A 145 -3.71 -16.26 0.80
C THR A 145 -4.72 -17.07 1.58
N ASP A 146 -5.82 -16.43 1.96
CA ASP A 146 -6.94 -17.11 2.57
C ASP A 146 -7.45 -18.14 1.55
N PRO A 147 -7.41 -19.45 1.88
CA PRO A 147 -7.97 -20.48 0.99
C PRO A 147 -9.48 -20.32 0.83
N ASP A 148 -10.16 -19.63 1.77
CA ASP A 148 -11.61 -19.44 1.78
C ASP A 148 -12.03 -17.99 1.39
N ALA A 149 -11.09 -17.05 1.19
CA ALA A 149 -11.44 -15.71 0.69
C ALA A 149 -11.75 -15.79 -0.81
N ASP A 150 -13.02 -16.04 -1.09
CA ASP A 150 -13.60 -16.21 -2.41
C ASP A 150 -12.95 -17.36 -3.22
N GLU A 151 -13.06 -18.57 -2.69
CA GLU A 151 -13.04 -19.82 -3.47
C GLU A 151 -14.39 -20.07 -4.22
N ASP A 152 -15.27 -19.06 -4.34
CA ASP A 152 -16.59 -19.20 -4.99
C ASP A 152 -16.65 -18.75 -6.46
N VAL A 153 -15.51 -18.38 -7.07
CA VAL A 153 -15.35 -18.42 -8.54
C VAL A 153 -13.88 -18.76 -8.81
N ASP A 154 -13.59 -19.98 -9.25
CA ASP A 154 -12.31 -20.27 -9.91
C ASP A 154 -12.07 -19.15 -10.94
N PRO A 155 -11.06 -18.27 -10.77
CA PRO A 155 -10.90 -17.13 -11.64
C PRO A 155 -10.72 -17.66 -13.05
N VAL A 156 -11.66 -17.33 -13.94
CA VAL A 156 -11.68 -17.89 -15.29
C VAL A 156 -10.45 -17.38 -16.03
N GLU A 157 -9.42 -18.23 -16.08
CA GLU A 157 -8.14 -17.93 -16.70
C GLU A 157 -8.30 -17.93 -18.23
N ILE A 158 -8.45 -16.75 -18.82
CA ILE A 158 -8.58 -16.58 -20.27
C ILE A 158 -7.21 -16.72 -20.93
N LEU A 159 -7.17 -17.50 -22.01
CA LEU A 159 -5.97 -17.63 -22.82
C LEU A 159 -5.72 -16.33 -23.60
N CYS A 160 -4.55 -15.75 -23.40
CA CYS A 160 -4.08 -14.61 -24.16
C CYS A 160 -2.90 -15.03 -25.04
N THR A 161 -3.03 -14.79 -26.34
CA THR A 161 -1.96 -15.09 -27.31
C THR A 161 -0.92 -13.98 -27.36
N THR A 162 -1.30 -12.73 -27.01
CA THR A 162 -0.42 -11.57 -26.99
C THR A 162 -0.86 -10.56 -25.93
N PRO A 163 -0.06 -10.33 -24.87
CA PRO A 163 1.11 -11.10 -24.44
C PRO A 163 0.75 -12.56 -24.15
N ARG A 164 1.66 -13.50 -24.47
CA ARG A 164 1.38 -14.92 -24.30
C ARG A 164 1.26 -15.28 -22.82
N GLY A 165 0.10 -15.78 -22.41
CA GLY A 165 -0.14 -16.18 -21.04
C GLY A 165 -1.59 -16.56 -20.79
N ARG A 166 -1.88 -17.01 -19.58
CA ARG A 166 -3.24 -17.12 -19.05
C ARG A 166 -3.43 -16.02 -18.03
N TYR A 167 -4.54 -15.31 -18.13
CA TYR A 167 -4.82 -14.15 -17.29
C TYR A 167 -6.24 -14.24 -16.74
N ASP A 168 -6.37 -14.00 -15.45
CA ASP A 168 -7.63 -13.59 -14.85
C ASP A 168 -7.88 -12.12 -15.19
N ILE A 169 -9.09 -11.79 -15.64
CA ILE A 169 -9.43 -10.47 -16.16
C ILE A 169 -10.53 -9.85 -15.31
N LYS A 170 -10.18 -8.77 -14.61
CA LYS A 170 -11.13 -7.99 -13.79
C LYS A 170 -11.40 -6.63 -14.42
N VAL A 171 -12.68 -6.27 -14.52
CA VAL A 171 -13.11 -4.99 -15.11
C VAL A 171 -13.45 -4.00 -13.99
N TYR A 172 -12.72 -2.88 -13.94
CA TYR A 172 -13.02 -1.77 -13.04
C TYR A 172 -13.48 -0.54 -13.84
N GLN A 173 -14.13 0.41 -13.15
CA GLN A 173 -14.67 1.62 -13.77
C GLN A 173 -13.65 2.44 -14.60
N ASN A 174 -12.37 2.42 -14.23
CA ASN A 174 -11.33 3.23 -14.88
C ASN A 174 -10.28 2.43 -15.66
N HIS A 175 -10.18 1.12 -15.42
CA HIS A 175 -9.14 0.27 -15.98
C HIS A 175 -9.56 -1.20 -16.04
N LEU A 176 -8.97 -1.93 -16.97
CA LEU A 176 -8.98 -3.39 -17.03
C LEU A 176 -7.74 -3.91 -16.30
N SER A 177 -7.90 -4.88 -15.40
CA SER A 177 -6.79 -5.54 -14.71
C SER A 177 -6.64 -6.95 -15.23
N LEU A 178 -5.43 -7.30 -15.68
CA LEU A 178 -5.05 -8.65 -16.09
C LEU A 178 -4.07 -9.18 -15.06
N HIS A 179 -4.48 -10.23 -14.34
CA HIS A 179 -3.65 -10.90 -13.37
C HIS A 179 -3.12 -12.20 -13.96
N GLY A 180 -1.80 -12.32 -14.08
CA GLY A 180 -1.15 -13.49 -14.65
C GLY A 180 -0.16 -14.09 -13.67
N LYS A 181 0.19 -15.37 -13.85
CA LYS A 181 1.15 -16.05 -12.95
C LYS A 181 2.51 -15.38 -12.84
N THR A 182 2.93 -14.66 -13.89
CA THR A 182 4.26 -14.04 -13.97
C THR A 182 4.21 -12.53 -14.16
N TYR A 183 3.16 -12.02 -14.82
CA TYR A 183 3.05 -10.61 -15.16
C TYR A 183 1.62 -10.15 -14.96
N ASP A 184 1.51 -8.96 -14.37
CA ASP A 184 0.25 -8.28 -14.16
C ASP A 184 0.21 -7.00 -14.98
N TYR A 185 -0.96 -6.69 -15.53
CA TYR A 185 -1.15 -5.50 -16.33
C TYR A 185 -2.39 -4.74 -15.89
N LYS A 186 -2.26 -3.41 -15.76
CA LYS A 186 -3.38 -2.50 -15.57
C LYS A 186 -3.51 -1.64 -16.80
N ILE A 187 -4.58 -1.83 -17.55
CA ILE A 187 -4.86 -1.15 -18.82
C ILE A 187 -5.94 -0.09 -18.56
N PRO A 188 -5.60 1.21 -18.48
CA PRO A 188 -6.60 2.24 -18.31
C PRO A 188 -7.58 2.23 -19.48
N ILE A 189 -8.89 2.32 -19.22
CA ILE A 189 -9.93 2.28 -20.26
C ILE A 189 -9.69 3.37 -21.32
N LYS A 190 -9.18 4.53 -20.90
CA LYS A 190 -8.79 5.65 -21.78
C LYS A 190 -7.76 5.30 -22.86
N THR A 191 -7.02 4.19 -22.70
CA THR A 191 -6.01 3.75 -23.67
C THR A 191 -6.57 2.79 -24.72
N ILE A 192 -7.77 2.25 -24.51
CA ILE A 192 -8.42 1.34 -25.44
C ILE A 192 -9.04 2.16 -26.58
N MET A 193 -8.60 1.90 -27.81
CA MET A 193 -9.09 2.62 -29.00
C MET A 193 -10.19 1.87 -29.73
N ARG A 194 -10.02 0.55 -29.87
CA ARG A 194 -10.90 -0.29 -30.66
C ARG A 194 -10.96 -1.69 -30.05
N LEU A 195 -12.13 -2.29 -30.19
CA LEU A 195 -12.42 -3.66 -29.82
C LEU A 195 -12.83 -4.40 -31.10
N PHE A 196 -12.24 -5.57 -31.32
CA PHE A 196 -12.58 -6.43 -32.44
C PHE A 196 -12.94 -7.81 -31.91
N LEU A 197 -14.01 -8.40 -32.44
CA LEU A 197 -14.37 -9.78 -32.22
C LEU A 197 -14.26 -10.50 -33.56
N LEU A 198 -13.35 -11.47 -33.65
CA LEU A 198 -12.94 -12.11 -34.90
C LEU A 198 -13.10 -13.63 -34.78
N PRO A 199 -13.82 -14.31 -35.69
CA PRO A 199 -13.87 -15.76 -35.70
C PRO A 199 -12.54 -16.35 -36.17
N HIS A 200 -12.08 -17.41 -35.52
CA HIS A 200 -10.95 -18.20 -36.02
C HIS A 200 -11.39 -19.09 -37.19
N LYS A 201 -10.46 -19.39 -38.08
CA LYS A 201 -10.70 -20.16 -39.32
C LYS A 201 -11.18 -21.59 -39.07
N ASP A 202 -10.95 -22.15 -37.88
CA ASP A 202 -11.40 -23.49 -37.52
C ASP A 202 -12.88 -23.55 -37.12
N GLY A 203 -13.54 -22.39 -36.97
CA GLY A 203 -14.92 -22.28 -36.54
C GLY A 203 -15.18 -22.63 -35.07
N ARG A 204 -14.14 -22.91 -34.28
CA ARG A 204 -14.22 -23.33 -32.87
C ARG A 204 -13.76 -22.27 -31.90
N HIS A 205 -12.87 -21.38 -32.32
CA HIS A 205 -12.36 -20.29 -31.48
C HIS A 205 -12.83 -18.92 -31.95
N MET A 206 -12.94 -18.00 -31.02
CA MET A 206 -13.17 -16.57 -31.24
C MET A 206 -11.99 -15.80 -30.64
N TYR A 207 -11.45 -14.86 -31.40
CA TYR A 207 -10.47 -13.91 -30.90
C TYR A 207 -11.13 -12.60 -30.54
N PHE A 208 -10.83 -12.11 -29.34
CA PHE A 208 -11.15 -10.75 -28.95
C PHE A 208 -9.87 -9.93 -28.91
N VAL A 209 -9.79 -8.91 -29.77
CA VAL A 209 -8.61 -8.07 -29.92
C VAL A 209 -8.91 -6.68 -29.36
N VAL A 210 -8.13 -6.25 -28.39
CA VAL A 210 -8.17 -4.92 -27.81
C VAL A 210 -6.98 -4.13 -28.33
N GLN A 211 -7.26 -3.13 -29.16
CA GLN A 211 -6.23 -2.20 -29.65
C GLN A 211 -5.97 -1.13 -28.60
N ILE A 212 -4.73 -1.03 -28.16
CA ILE A 212 -4.30 -0.11 -27.08
C ILE A 212 -3.34 0.91 -27.65
N HIS A 213 -3.66 2.18 -27.46
CA HIS A 213 -2.83 3.27 -27.94
C HIS A 213 -1.80 3.68 -26.89
N SER A 214 -0.55 3.72 -27.31
CA SER A 214 0.57 4.10 -26.45
C SER A 214 0.85 5.61 -26.43
N PHE A 215 -0.10 6.46 -26.82
CA PHE A 215 0.18 7.86 -27.16
C PHE A 215 -0.30 8.91 -26.14
N ILE A 216 -0.67 8.53 -24.92
CA ILE A 216 -0.83 9.54 -23.86
C ILE A 216 0.53 9.78 -23.19
N GLN A 217 1.24 10.72 -23.83
CA GLN A 217 2.32 11.60 -23.34
C GLN A 217 3.60 10.96 -22.77
N ILE A 218 4.63 10.87 -23.63
CA ILE A 218 6.05 11.28 -23.51
C ILE A 218 6.86 10.97 -22.23
N SER A 219 6.33 10.45 -21.12
CA SER A 219 7.15 10.12 -19.92
C SER A 219 6.67 8.96 -19.05
N LEU A 220 5.59 8.26 -19.40
CA LEU A 220 5.12 7.12 -18.60
C LEU A 220 4.94 5.87 -19.45
N ASN A 221 5.46 4.76 -18.94
CA ASN A 221 5.52 3.46 -19.62
C ASN A 221 4.16 3.03 -20.21
N PRO A 222 4.14 2.35 -21.38
CA PRO A 222 2.89 1.82 -21.92
C PRO A 222 2.29 0.79 -20.96
N PRO A 223 0.94 0.68 -20.88
CA PRO A 223 0.25 -0.16 -19.89
C PRO A 223 0.52 -1.66 -20.07
N LEU A 224 0.90 -2.09 -21.29
CA LEU A 224 1.33 -3.45 -21.59
C LEU A 224 2.80 -3.45 -21.97
N ARG A 225 3.67 -3.65 -20.98
CA ARG A 225 5.12 -3.75 -21.17
C ARG A 225 5.67 -4.94 -20.42
N GLN A 226 6.45 -5.76 -21.10
CA GLN A 226 7.18 -6.88 -20.51
C GLN A 226 8.67 -6.69 -20.80
N GLY A 227 9.43 -6.23 -19.80
CA GLY A 227 10.85 -5.88 -19.99
C GLY A 227 11.02 -4.75 -21.02
N GLN A 228 11.68 -5.01 -22.15
CA GLN A 228 11.84 -4.04 -23.24
C GLN A 228 10.71 -4.10 -24.28
N THR A 229 9.92 -5.17 -24.29
CA THR A 229 8.87 -5.42 -25.29
C THR A 229 7.58 -4.70 -24.92
N ARG A 230 6.96 -4.06 -25.90
CA ARG A 230 5.70 -3.31 -25.76
C ARG A 230 4.63 -4.01 -26.58
N TYR A 231 3.44 -4.19 -26.00
CA TYR A 231 2.31 -4.76 -26.71
C TYR A 231 1.28 -3.67 -27.02
N HIS A 232 1.01 -3.47 -28.30
CA HIS A 232 -0.01 -2.53 -28.79
C HIS A 232 -1.40 -3.17 -28.92
N PHE A 233 -1.45 -4.49 -28.83
CA PHE A 233 -2.66 -5.28 -28.94
C PHE A 233 -2.68 -6.31 -27.82
N LEU A 234 -3.82 -6.42 -27.15
CA LEU A 234 -4.16 -7.56 -26.30
C LEU A 234 -5.04 -8.49 -27.13
N VAL A 235 -4.67 -9.77 -27.22
CA VAL A 235 -5.40 -10.76 -28.03
C VAL A 235 -5.83 -11.92 -27.14
N LEU A 236 -7.11 -11.96 -26.80
CA LEU A 236 -7.74 -13.01 -26.02
C LEU A 236 -8.34 -14.06 -26.96
N GLU A 237 -8.23 -15.32 -26.57
CA GLU A 237 -8.75 -16.48 -27.29
C GLU A 237 -9.82 -17.16 -26.44
N PHE A 238 -11.01 -17.30 -27.03
CA PHE A 238 -12.16 -17.94 -26.41
C PHE A 238 -12.57 -19.16 -27.23
N THR A 239 -13.04 -20.19 -26.55
CA THR A 239 -13.74 -21.29 -27.21
C THR A 239 -15.18 -20.85 -27.46
N LYS A 240 -15.72 -21.14 -28.65
CA LYS A 240 -17.04 -20.64 -29.07
C LYS A 240 -18.19 -21.15 -28.19
N ASP A 241 -18.01 -22.32 -27.58
CA ASP A 241 -19.02 -22.99 -26.76
C ASP A 241 -18.78 -22.79 -25.25
N GLU A 242 -17.83 -21.93 -24.87
CA GLU A 242 -17.45 -21.68 -23.49
C GLU A 242 -18.16 -20.42 -22.98
N GLU A 243 -19.02 -20.61 -21.98
CA GLU A 243 -19.66 -19.51 -21.25
C GLU A 243 -18.78 -19.16 -20.06
N VAL A 244 -18.41 -17.88 -19.95
CA VAL A 244 -17.56 -17.36 -18.88
C VAL A 244 -18.33 -16.30 -18.13
N GLU A 245 -18.51 -16.49 -16.83
CA GLU A 245 -19.04 -15.46 -15.95
C GLU A 245 -17.92 -14.46 -15.62
N LEU A 246 -18.17 -13.18 -15.92
CA LEU A 246 -17.27 -12.08 -15.61
C LEU A 246 -17.89 -11.23 -14.52
N ASP A 247 -17.23 -11.14 -13.38
CA ASP A 247 -17.68 -10.25 -12.31
C ASP A 247 -17.38 -8.79 -12.67
N LEU A 248 -18.46 -7.99 -12.74
CA LEU A 248 -18.38 -6.56 -12.95
C LEU A 248 -18.31 -5.91 -11.58
N GLY A 249 -17.09 -5.57 -11.14
CA GLY A 249 -16.82 -4.83 -9.89
C GLY A 249 -17.28 -3.36 -9.93
N LEU A 250 -18.52 -3.12 -10.37
CA LEU A 250 -19.20 -1.83 -10.36
C LEU A 250 -19.90 -1.69 -9.01
N THR A 251 -19.46 -0.73 -8.20
CA THR A 251 -20.25 -0.27 -7.05
C THR A 251 -21.49 0.45 -7.60
N GLN A 252 -22.68 0.04 -7.15
CA GLN A 252 -23.96 0.69 -7.48
C GLN A 252 -23.98 2.16 -7.07
#